data_AF-A0A8C6T7F9-F1
#
_entry.id   AF-A0A8C6T7F9-F1
#
_cell.length_a   1.000
_cell.length_b   1.000
_cell.length_c   1.000
_cell.angle_alpha   90.00
_cell.angle_beta   90.00
_cell.angle_gamma   90.00
#
_symmetry.space_group_name_H-M   'P 1'
#
loop_
_entity.id
_entity.type
_entity.pdbx_description
1 polymer ?
#
loop_
_entity_poly.entity_id
_entity_poly.type
_entity_poly.pdbx_seq_one_letter_code
_entity_poly.pdbx_strand_id
1 'polypeptide(L)'
;MPKKKVTKAKKAKAGKGKKDGKQESKVDRETDMEKARSNAALWELRLQVTEQSLTQYRESCRRLARANEELTNDLYRVEKDSVDTTWFFNKQDESKEEKLDDASRSVFRENVRLNEALKLHLKETQELGKQNKCLTEQNDSLIQEKGIIKKNAAHISFQQEERSKLQSKVASLEEALKQKESQFKEEEAKQKQMLVCVEAGQVELDKLQKVLSMREKELVHIKKLAAVVVEQRTELERFFHQALAEVKQEATVSRSKYKKDALQAYRMTLREANRGKVKFPPIRNFHRAPHSTNSVYSDMEAAATWWPGSKVEISDLTWEQKEHVLRHLFAKMNGVAESQHLVLSAPPEKKNLIDSDAAG
;
A
#
# COMPACT_ATOMS: atom_id res chain seq x y z
N MET A 1 -9.37 31.59 -138.26
CA MET A 1 -8.45 32.77 -138.22
C MET A 1 -7.13 32.33 -137.60
N PRO A 2 -5.98 33.03 -137.74
CA PRO A 2 -5.54 33.96 -138.80
C PRO A 2 -4.10 33.69 -139.35
N LYS A 3 -3.79 34.18 -140.58
CA LYS A 3 -2.68 35.11 -141.01
C LYS A 3 -1.28 35.01 -140.29
N LYS A 4 -0.09 35.25 -140.89
CA LYS A 4 0.30 35.98 -142.14
C LYS A 4 1.83 35.88 -142.48
N LYS A 5 2.20 36.30 -143.72
CA LYS A 5 3.53 36.70 -144.29
C LYS A 5 4.48 35.59 -144.80
N VAL A 6 5.37 35.72 -145.83
CA VAL A 6 5.43 36.41 -147.17
C VAL A 6 6.89 36.85 -147.51
N THR A 7 7.47 36.31 -148.60
CA THR A 7 8.42 36.92 -149.61
C THR A 7 8.72 35.86 -150.69
N LYS A 8 8.58 36.01 -152.03
CA LYS A 8 9.18 36.90 -153.08
C LYS A 8 10.68 36.62 -153.39
N ALA A 9 11.20 36.58 -154.65
CA ALA A 9 10.61 36.87 -155.99
C ALA A 9 11.44 36.38 -157.24
N LYS A 10 10.81 36.43 -158.45
CA LYS A 10 11.36 36.57 -159.86
C LYS A 10 12.33 35.49 -160.46
N LYS A 11 12.63 35.46 -161.80
CA LYS A 11 11.82 35.29 -163.07
C LYS A 11 12.63 35.62 -164.36
N ALA A 12 12.92 34.66 -165.26
CA ALA A 12 13.18 34.76 -166.73
C ALA A 12 13.54 33.36 -167.32
N LYS A 13 13.35 32.92 -168.59
CA LYS A 13 12.48 33.25 -169.77
C LYS A 13 12.99 33.99 -171.06
N ALA A 14 14.01 33.47 -171.75
CA ALA A 14 14.25 33.57 -173.23
C ALA A 14 15.26 32.48 -173.65
N GLY A 15 15.44 31.99 -174.90
CA GLY A 15 14.85 32.09 -176.25
C GLY A 15 15.69 31.15 -177.18
N LYS A 16 15.26 30.46 -178.25
CA LYS A 16 14.27 30.57 -179.34
C LYS A 16 14.84 31.11 -180.69
N GLY A 17 15.34 30.20 -181.54
CA GLY A 17 15.51 30.32 -183.00
C GLY A 17 15.64 28.92 -183.64
N LYS A 18 15.16 28.54 -184.84
CA LYS A 18 14.93 29.21 -186.16
C LYS A 18 16.21 29.38 -187.00
N LYS A 19 16.24 29.17 -188.33
CA LYS A 19 15.20 28.82 -189.34
C LYS A 19 15.84 28.18 -190.62
N ASP A 20 15.00 27.72 -191.56
CA ASP A 20 15.10 27.40 -193.03
C ASP A 20 16.49 27.57 -193.73
N GLY A 21 16.90 26.85 -194.79
CA GLY A 21 16.27 26.14 -195.91
C GLY A 21 17.36 25.92 -197.02
N LYS A 22 17.15 25.59 -198.31
CA LYS A 22 15.95 25.35 -199.15
C LYS A 22 16.39 24.76 -200.54
N GLN A 23 15.57 23.87 -201.13
CA GLN A 23 15.53 23.35 -202.54
C GLN A 23 16.64 22.42 -203.12
N GLU A 24 16.14 21.34 -203.77
CA GLU A 24 16.56 20.64 -205.02
C GLU A 24 18.06 20.35 -205.28
N SER A 25 18.48 19.10 -205.55
CA SER A 25 17.90 18.15 -206.52
C SER A 25 18.27 16.67 -206.23
N LYS A 26 18.08 15.73 -207.19
CA LYS A 26 18.14 14.26 -207.01
C LYS A 26 19.46 13.71 -206.41
N VAL A 27 19.32 12.55 -205.73
CA VAL A 27 20.34 11.62 -205.18
C VAL A 27 20.45 11.67 -203.65
N ASP A 28 20.95 10.57 -203.06
CA ASP A 28 21.15 10.22 -201.64
C ASP A 28 19.91 10.11 -200.73
N ARG A 29 19.58 8.85 -200.41
CA ARG A 29 18.44 8.41 -199.59
C ARG A 29 18.85 7.88 -198.21
N GLU A 30 20.12 8.04 -197.85
CA GLU A 30 20.80 7.20 -196.86
C GLU A 30 20.96 7.86 -195.48
N THR A 31 21.24 9.18 -195.44
CA THR A 31 21.56 9.90 -194.20
C THR A 31 20.39 10.10 -193.22
N ASP A 32 19.14 9.89 -193.64
CA ASP A 32 17.98 9.98 -192.75
C ASP A 32 17.67 8.66 -192.02
N MET A 33 18.10 7.51 -192.55
CA MET A 33 17.93 6.23 -191.84
C MET A 33 18.80 6.15 -190.59
N GLU A 34 19.99 6.73 -190.60
CA GLU A 34 20.87 6.77 -189.42
C GLU A 34 20.35 7.73 -188.34
N LYS A 35 19.74 8.86 -188.73
CA LYS A 35 19.02 9.76 -187.82
C LYS A 35 17.81 9.05 -187.20
N ALA A 36 17.06 8.25 -187.98
CA ALA A 36 15.97 7.45 -187.46
C ALA A 36 16.45 6.36 -186.47
N ARG A 37 17.51 5.62 -186.80
CA ARG A 37 18.11 4.59 -185.91
C ARG A 37 18.67 5.17 -184.62
N SER A 38 19.43 6.26 -184.69
CA SER A 38 19.98 6.92 -183.50
C SER A 38 18.89 7.53 -182.61
N ASN A 39 17.84 8.11 -183.20
CA ASN A 39 16.68 8.59 -182.45
C ASN A 39 15.89 7.43 -181.82
N ALA A 40 15.71 6.30 -182.50
CA ALA A 40 15.09 5.09 -181.94
C ALA A 40 15.89 4.52 -180.76
N ALA A 41 17.21 4.36 -180.89
CA ALA A 41 18.08 3.94 -179.79
C ALA A 41 18.05 4.94 -178.61
N LEU A 42 17.89 6.23 -178.87
CA LEU A 42 17.70 7.26 -177.85
C LEU A 42 16.35 7.09 -177.13
N TRP A 43 15.27 6.74 -177.84
CA TRP A 43 13.99 6.39 -177.23
C TRP A 43 14.04 5.07 -176.43
N GLU A 44 14.76 4.06 -176.89
CA GLU A 44 14.98 2.80 -176.15
C GLU A 44 15.78 3.03 -174.86
N LEU A 45 16.91 3.76 -174.93
CA LEU A 45 17.67 4.19 -173.74
C LEU A 45 16.81 5.02 -172.79
N ARG A 46 15.96 5.90 -173.32
CA ARG A 46 15.07 6.74 -172.50
C ARG A 46 13.96 5.91 -171.84
N LEU A 47 13.40 4.92 -172.55
CA LEU A 47 12.46 3.96 -172.00
C LEU A 47 13.12 3.16 -170.88
N GLN A 48 14.27 2.54 -171.13
CA GLN A 48 15.04 1.78 -170.14
C GLN A 48 15.36 2.63 -168.90
N VAL A 49 15.79 3.88 -169.05
CA VAL A 49 16.04 4.80 -167.92
C VAL A 49 14.75 5.11 -167.15
N THR A 50 13.61 5.31 -167.84
CA THR A 50 12.32 5.49 -167.14
C THR A 50 11.85 4.22 -166.42
N GLU A 51 12.05 3.03 -167.01
CA GLU A 51 11.71 1.74 -166.42
C GLU A 51 12.61 1.43 -165.21
N GLN A 52 13.92 1.67 -165.31
CA GLN A 52 14.87 1.59 -164.19
C GLN A 52 14.50 2.57 -163.07
N SER A 53 14.09 3.79 -163.40
CA SER A 53 13.60 4.73 -162.38
C SER A 53 12.32 4.20 -161.72
N LEU A 54 11.42 3.58 -162.47
CA LEU A 54 10.16 3.02 -161.97
C LEU A 54 10.39 1.78 -161.09
N THR A 55 11.34 0.90 -161.42
CA THR A 55 11.73 -0.22 -160.55
C THR A 55 12.41 0.30 -159.29
N GLN A 56 13.34 1.25 -159.39
CA GLN A 56 13.98 1.90 -158.24
C GLN A 56 12.96 2.59 -157.33
N TYR A 57 11.95 3.28 -157.86
CA TYR A 57 10.87 3.87 -157.06
C TYR A 57 10.02 2.78 -156.39
N ARG A 58 9.63 1.72 -157.11
CA ARG A 58 8.88 0.58 -156.54
C ARG A 58 9.67 -0.13 -155.44
N GLU A 59 10.96 -0.32 -155.62
CA GLU A 59 11.88 -0.90 -154.64
C GLU A 59 12.11 0.03 -153.44
N SER A 60 12.14 1.34 -153.66
CA SER A 60 12.22 2.34 -152.57
C SER A 60 10.94 2.35 -151.74
N CYS A 61 9.76 2.31 -152.38
CA CYS A 61 8.48 2.14 -151.66
C CYS A 61 8.41 0.80 -150.90
N ARG A 62 8.91 -0.31 -151.49
CA ARG A 62 9.02 -1.61 -150.81
C ARG A 62 10.05 -1.65 -149.68
N ARG A 63 11.06 -0.77 -149.69
CA ARG A 63 12.01 -0.61 -148.58
C ARG A 63 11.41 0.26 -147.47
N LEU A 64 10.76 1.37 -147.81
CA LEU A 64 10.05 2.21 -146.85
C LEU A 64 8.87 1.48 -146.19
N ALA A 65 8.13 0.66 -146.92
CA ALA A 65 7.06 -0.17 -146.35
C ALA A 65 7.61 -1.14 -145.30
N ARG A 66 8.68 -1.89 -145.62
CA ARG A 66 9.34 -2.80 -144.67
C ARG A 66 9.96 -2.06 -143.47
N ALA A 67 10.65 -0.95 -143.70
CA ALA A 67 11.21 -0.15 -142.61
C ALA A 67 10.11 0.44 -141.69
N ASN A 68 8.96 0.83 -142.22
CA ASN A 68 7.82 1.27 -141.41
C ASN A 68 7.19 0.10 -140.63
N GLU A 69 7.11 -1.09 -141.23
CA GLU A 69 6.61 -2.32 -140.59
C GLU A 69 7.56 -2.78 -139.47
N GLU A 70 8.87 -2.80 -139.72
CA GLU A 70 9.94 -3.02 -138.76
C GLU A 70 9.86 -2.01 -137.59
N LEU A 71 9.78 -0.70 -137.87
CA LEU A 71 9.63 0.35 -136.85
C LEU A 71 8.32 0.22 -136.06
N THR A 72 7.21 -0.20 -136.68
CA THR A 72 5.93 -0.42 -135.98
C THR A 72 6.03 -1.63 -135.05
N ASN A 73 6.69 -2.70 -135.49
CA ASN A 73 6.94 -3.88 -134.66
C ASN A 73 7.89 -3.59 -133.50
N ASP A 74 8.95 -2.80 -133.70
CA ASP A 74 9.87 -2.42 -132.62
C ASP A 74 9.26 -1.40 -131.65
N LEU A 75 8.43 -0.45 -132.13
CA LEU A 75 7.61 0.39 -131.25
C LEU A 75 6.68 -0.46 -130.39
N TYR A 76 5.90 -1.37 -131.00
CA TYR A 76 5.00 -2.25 -130.25
C TYR A 76 5.73 -3.16 -129.26
N ARG A 77 6.93 -3.65 -129.61
CA ARG A 77 7.80 -4.37 -128.69
C ARG A 77 8.25 -3.50 -127.52
N VAL A 78 8.79 -2.31 -127.77
CA VAL A 78 9.30 -1.42 -126.71
C VAL A 78 8.16 -0.91 -125.82
N GLU A 79 7.00 -0.60 -126.39
CA GLU A 79 5.78 -0.29 -125.64
C GLU A 79 5.40 -1.46 -124.74
N LYS A 80 5.33 -2.69 -125.26
CA LYS A 80 5.04 -3.88 -124.45
C LYS A 80 6.10 -4.13 -123.37
N ASP A 81 7.38 -4.13 -123.71
CA ASP A 81 8.49 -4.33 -122.78
C ASP A 81 8.47 -3.25 -121.67
N SER A 82 8.05 -2.01 -121.99
CA SER A 82 7.84 -0.93 -121.01
C SER A 82 6.60 -1.10 -120.13
N VAL A 83 5.51 -1.64 -120.67
CA VAL A 83 4.29 -1.95 -119.91
C VAL A 83 4.53 -3.13 -118.96
N ASP A 84 5.15 -4.21 -119.44
CA ASP A 84 5.45 -5.40 -118.63
C ASP A 84 6.44 -5.07 -117.49
N THR A 85 7.45 -4.22 -117.74
CA THR A 85 8.37 -3.76 -116.69
C THR A 85 7.72 -2.77 -115.71
N THR A 86 6.91 -1.81 -116.19
CA THR A 86 6.17 -0.88 -115.32
C THR A 86 5.16 -1.64 -114.45
N TRP A 87 4.48 -2.64 -115.01
CA TRP A 87 3.57 -3.53 -114.27
C TRP A 87 4.30 -4.32 -113.18
N PHE A 88 5.50 -4.85 -113.48
CA PHE A 88 6.31 -5.56 -112.47
C PHE A 88 6.74 -4.63 -111.32
N PHE A 89 7.21 -3.41 -111.62
CA PHE A 89 7.59 -2.45 -110.58
C PHE A 89 6.40 -1.99 -109.75
N ASN A 90 5.28 -1.63 -110.38
CA ASN A 90 4.04 -1.30 -109.68
C ASN A 90 3.61 -2.45 -108.76
N LYS A 91 3.65 -3.71 -109.22
CA LYS A 91 3.27 -4.85 -108.37
C LYS A 91 4.29 -5.14 -107.25
N GLN A 92 5.56 -4.81 -107.45
CA GLN A 92 6.56 -4.85 -106.39
C GLN A 92 6.31 -3.76 -105.34
N ASP A 93 5.91 -2.56 -105.76
CA ASP A 93 5.65 -1.41 -104.89
C ASP A 93 4.32 -1.56 -104.13
N GLU A 94 3.23 -2.01 -104.76
CA GLU A 94 2.01 -2.46 -104.08
C GLU A 94 2.35 -3.43 -102.94
N SER A 95 3.22 -4.42 -103.21
CA SER A 95 3.63 -5.41 -102.20
C SER A 95 4.64 -4.86 -101.17
N LYS A 96 5.24 -3.68 -101.38
CA LYS A 96 5.99 -2.95 -100.33
C LYS A 96 5.03 -2.14 -99.47
N GLU A 97 4.08 -1.45 -100.09
CA GLU A 97 3.04 -0.69 -99.41
C GLU A 97 2.21 -1.59 -98.49
N GLU A 98 1.69 -2.72 -98.97
CA GLU A 98 1.00 -3.74 -98.15
C GLU A 98 1.80 -4.12 -96.87
N LYS A 99 3.12 -4.32 -97.01
CA LYS A 99 4.00 -4.71 -95.91
C LYS A 99 4.32 -3.55 -94.96
N LEU A 100 4.46 -2.33 -95.47
CA LEU A 100 4.63 -1.12 -94.66
C LEU A 100 3.34 -0.81 -93.90
N ASP A 101 2.18 -1.03 -94.51
CA ASP A 101 0.87 -0.87 -93.88
C ASP A 101 0.68 -1.91 -92.78
N ASP A 102 0.95 -3.20 -93.02
CA ASP A 102 0.84 -4.24 -91.99
C ASP A 102 1.87 -4.08 -90.87
N ALA A 103 3.10 -3.65 -91.16
CA ALA A 103 4.08 -3.26 -90.15
C ALA A 103 3.57 -2.09 -89.30
N SER A 104 3.05 -1.03 -89.94
CA SER A 104 2.49 0.15 -89.25
C SER A 104 1.29 -0.22 -88.38
N ARG A 105 0.33 -0.98 -88.92
CA ARG A 105 -0.82 -1.53 -88.19
C ARG A 105 -0.36 -2.38 -86.99
N SER A 106 0.75 -3.13 -87.11
CA SER A 106 1.32 -3.90 -86.00
C SER A 106 1.95 -3.02 -84.92
N VAL A 107 2.72 -2.01 -85.32
CA VAL A 107 3.30 -1.03 -84.39
C VAL A 107 2.20 -0.25 -83.67
N PHE A 108 1.11 0.13 -84.35
CA PHE A 108 -0.04 0.77 -83.70
C PHE A 108 -0.73 -0.16 -82.70
N ARG A 109 -0.95 -1.44 -83.02
CA ARG A 109 -1.53 -2.42 -82.07
C ARG A 109 -0.67 -2.58 -80.81
N GLU A 110 0.63 -2.74 -80.96
CA GLU A 110 1.52 -2.88 -79.80
C GLU A 110 1.67 -1.54 -79.04
N ASN A 111 1.65 -0.39 -79.71
CA ASN A 111 1.65 0.91 -79.05
C ASN A 111 0.37 1.14 -78.21
N VAL A 112 -0.80 0.71 -78.69
CA VAL A 112 -2.04 0.69 -77.89
C VAL A 112 -1.89 -0.21 -76.66
N ARG A 113 -1.43 -1.46 -76.85
CA ARG A 113 -1.21 -2.43 -75.78
C ARG A 113 -0.22 -1.93 -74.71
N LEU A 114 0.89 -1.33 -75.12
CA LEU A 114 1.88 -0.75 -74.21
C LEU A 114 1.32 0.45 -73.46
N ASN A 115 0.52 1.30 -74.11
CA ASN A 115 -0.20 2.38 -73.43
C ASN A 115 -1.25 1.86 -72.42
N GLU A 116 -1.90 0.73 -72.69
CA GLU A 116 -2.82 0.09 -71.75
C GLU A 116 -2.09 -0.51 -70.54
N ALA A 117 -0.99 -1.24 -70.76
CA ALA A 117 -0.13 -1.74 -69.68
C ALA A 117 0.43 -0.58 -68.82
N LEU A 118 0.89 0.49 -69.45
CA LEU A 118 1.37 1.70 -68.75
C LEU A 118 0.25 2.38 -67.93
N LYS A 119 -0.99 2.43 -68.45
CA LYS A 119 -2.15 2.93 -67.69
C LYS A 119 -2.50 2.04 -66.50
N LEU A 120 -2.27 0.73 -66.57
CA LEU A 120 -2.46 -0.20 -65.44
C LEU A 120 -1.39 0.03 -64.38
N HIS A 121 -0.10 0.03 -64.75
CA HIS A 121 0.99 0.28 -63.81
C HIS A 121 0.93 1.69 -63.16
N LEU A 122 0.41 2.70 -63.87
CA LEU A 122 0.13 4.03 -63.27
C LEU A 122 -0.99 3.99 -62.21
N LYS A 123 -1.99 3.10 -62.34
CA LYS A 123 -3.01 2.89 -61.30
C LYS A 123 -2.44 2.12 -60.12
N GLU A 124 -1.73 1.01 -60.38
CA GLU A 124 -1.09 0.19 -59.36
C GLU A 124 -0.13 1.01 -58.49
N THR A 125 0.74 1.82 -59.12
CA THR A 125 1.66 2.71 -58.38
C THR A 125 0.91 3.82 -57.62
N GLN A 126 -0.21 4.32 -58.12
CA GLN A 126 -1.05 5.26 -57.37
C GLN A 126 -1.74 4.58 -56.17
N GLU A 127 -2.16 3.32 -56.31
CA GLU A 127 -2.83 2.54 -55.26
C GLU A 127 -1.84 2.10 -54.17
N LEU A 128 -0.67 1.59 -54.53
CA LEU A 128 0.45 1.37 -53.61
C LEU A 128 0.87 2.68 -52.92
N GLY A 129 0.84 3.81 -53.64
CA GLY A 129 1.08 5.15 -53.07
C GLY A 129 0.02 5.58 -52.04
N LYS A 130 -1.25 5.20 -52.21
CA LYS A 130 -2.32 5.40 -51.21
C LYS A 130 -2.15 4.46 -50.02
N GLN A 131 -1.84 3.18 -50.26
CA GLN A 131 -1.62 2.18 -49.21
C GLN A 131 -0.43 2.56 -48.31
N ASN A 132 0.71 2.97 -48.88
CA ASN A 132 1.87 3.42 -48.11
C ASN A 132 1.56 4.66 -47.23
N LYS A 133 0.73 5.60 -47.71
CA LYS A 133 0.28 6.74 -46.90
C LYS A 133 -0.60 6.30 -45.72
N CYS A 134 -1.59 5.46 -45.99
CA CYS A 134 -2.44 4.89 -44.94
C CYS A 134 -1.62 4.11 -43.89
N LEU A 135 -0.62 3.32 -44.33
CA LEU A 135 0.28 2.58 -43.43
C LEU A 135 1.21 3.50 -42.61
N THR A 136 1.66 4.63 -43.17
CA THR A 136 2.44 5.62 -42.40
C THR A 136 1.58 6.36 -41.38
N GLU A 137 0.39 6.81 -41.77
CA GLU A 137 -0.60 7.44 -40.87
C GLU A 137 -1.01 6.50 -39.72
N GLN A 138 -1.20 5.21 -40.00
CA GLN A 138 -1.44 4.17 -38.98
C GLN A 138 -0.23 3.97 -38.05
N ASN A 139 0.99 3.92 -38.60
CA ASN A 139 2.21 3.74 -37.80
C ASN A 139 2.45 4.95 -36.87
N ASP A 140 2.28 6.18 -37.37
CA ASP A 140 2.37 7.41 -36.56
C ASP A 140 1.30 7.45 -35.46
N SER A 141 0.10 6.93 -35.72
CA SER A 141 -0.96 6.78 -34.72
C SER A 141 -0.57 5.74 -33.64
N LEU A 142 -0.08 4.57 -34.04
CA LEU A 142 0.39 3.52 -33.14
C LEU A 142 1.60 3.97 -32.29
N ILE A 143 2.48 4.82 -32.84
CA ILE A 143 3.60 5.43 -32.10
C ILE A 143 3.08 6.37 -30.99
N GLN A 144 2.05 7.17 -31.28
CA GLN A 144 1.40 8.05 -30.30
C GLN A 144 0.69 7.23 -29.21
N GLU A 145 -0.11 6.23 -29.59
CA GLU A 145 -0.77 5.32 -28.64
C GLU A 145 0.24 4.61 -27.73
N LYS A 146 1.32 4.06 -28.30
CA LYS A 146 2.42 3.44 -27.55
C LYS A 146 3.11 4.43 -26.59
N GLY A 147 3.17 5.71 -26.95
CA GLY A 147 3.62 6.80 -26.07
C GLY A 147 2.67 7.05 -24.89
N ILE A 148 1.36 7.04 -25.14
CA ILE A 148 0.32 7.19 -24.11
C ILE A 148 0.31 5.97 -23.18
N ILE A 149 0.33 4.75 -23.72
CA ILE A 149 0.38 3.49 -22.95
C ILE A 149 1.60 3.46 -22.02
N LYS A 150 2.78 3.90 -22.48
CA LYS A 150 3.97 4.02 -21.63
C LYS A 150 3.79 5.01 -20.47
N LYS A 151 3.20 6.18 -20.73
CA LYS A 151 2.90 7.18 -19.68
C LYS A 151 1.90 6.62 -18.65
N ASN A 152 0.85 5.95 -19.12
CA ASN A 152 -0.17 5.35 -18.26
C ASN A 152 0.41 4.21 -17.41
N ALA A 153 1.27 3.36 -17.99
CA ALA A 153 1.96 2.29 -17.25
C ALA A 153 2.86 2.84 -16.13
N ALA A 154 3.62 3.91 -16.40
CA ALA A 154 4.43 4.59 -15.39
C ALA A 154 3.57 5.23 -14.28
N HIS A 155 2.42 5.81 -14.63
CA HIS A 155 1.50 6.37 -13.63
C HIS A 155 0.85 5.26 -12.78
N ILE A 156 0.48 4.12 -13.37
CA ILE A 156 -0.04 2.95 -12.66
C ILE A 156 1.00 2.39 -11.68
N SER A 157 2.28 2.29 -12.09
CA SER A 157 3.34 1.81 -11.18
C SER A 157 3.56 2.77 -10.01
N PHE A 158 3.57 4.09 -10.24
CA PHE A 158 3.62 5.09 -9.17
C PHE A 158 2.43 4.96 -8.20
N GLN A 159 1.20 4.89 -8.72
CA GLN A 159 0.00 4.66 -7.91
C GLN A 159 0.03 3.33 -7.15
N GLN A 160 0.76 2.32 -7.65
CA GLN A 160 0.87 1.01 -6.99
C GLN A 160 1.91 1.03 -5.87
N GLU A 161 3.01 1.76 -6.02
CA GLU A 161 3.89 2.09 -4.90
C GLU A 161 3.20 2.93 -3.83
N GLU A 162 2.42 3.94 -4.21
CA GLU A 162 1.69 4.78 -3.26
C GLU A 162 0.65 3.94 -2.50
N ARG A 163 -0.09 3.06 -3.19
CA ARG A 163 -1.00 2.11 -2.54
C ARG A 163 -0.28 1.14 -1.60
N SER A 164 0.92 0.64 -1.92
CA SER A 164 1.66 -0.26 -1.00
C SER A 164 2.19 0.49 0.25
N LYS A 165 2.62 1.74 0.09
CA LYS A 165 2.97 2.65 1.19
C LYS A 165 1.77 2.95 2.10
N LEU A 166 0.58 3.14 1.52
CA LEU A 166 -0.66 3.32 2.27
C LEU A 166 -1.12 2.01 2.95
N GLN A 167 -1.04 0.86 2.28
CA GLN A 167 -1.41 -0.45 2.84
C GLN A 167 -0.55 -0.84 4.04
N SER A 168 0.78 -0.67 3.94
CA SER A 168 1.68 -0.92 5.07
C SER A 168 1.41 0.03 6.25
N LYS A 169 1.07 1.31 5.99
CA LYS A 169 0.63 2.24 7.02
C LYS A 169 -0.69 1.81 7.67
N VAL A 170 -1.69 1.38 6.89
CA VAL A 170 -2.97 0.86 7.41
C VAL A 170 -2.73 -0.35 8.31
N ALA A 171 -1.96 -1.35 7.85
CA ALA A 171 -1.62 -2.52 8.67
C ALA A 171 -0.95 -2.14 10.00
N SER A 172 0.02 -1.20 9.99
CA SER A 172 0.66 -0.73 11.23
C SER A 172 -0.30 -0.01 12.20
N LEU A 173 -1.34 0.65 11.68
CA LEU A 173 -2.37 1.30 12.49
C LEU A 173 -3.40 0.29 13.02
N GLU A 174 -3.75 -0.73 12.25
CA GLU A 174 -4.60 -1.84 12.68
C GLU A 174 -3.93 -2.67 13.78
N GLU A 175 -2.62 -2.94 13.66
CA GLU A 175 -1.83 -3.58 14.72
C GLU A 175 -1.76 -2.72 15.99
N ALA A 176 -1.47 -1.42 15.87
CA ALA A 176 -1.43 -0.51 17.01
C ALA A 176 -2.80 -0.36 17.69
N LEU A 177 -3.89 -0.32 16.92
CA LEU A 177 -5.26 -0.27 17.44
C LEU A 177 -5.62 -1.58 18.16
N LYS A 178 -5.27 -2.74 17.60
CA LYS A 178 -5.45 -4.06 18.22
C LYS A 178 -4.68 -4.19 19.54
N GLN A 179 -3.45 -3.67 19.61
CA GLN A 179 -2.68 -3.58 20.85
C GLN A 179 -3.34 -2.66 21.89
N LYS A 180 -3.96 -1.55 21.45
CA LYS A 180 -4.71 -0.65 22.35
C LYS A 180 -6.01 -1.28 22.84
N GLU A 181 -6.71 -2.04 22.01
CA GLU A 181 -7.87 -2.82 22.44
C GLU A 181 -7.51 -3.89 23.49
N SER A 182 -6.38 -4.59 23.35
CA SER A 182 -5.97 -5.59 24.34
C SER A 182 -5.56 -4.93 25.66
N GLN A 183 -4.81 -3.83 25.60
CA GLN A 183 -4.46 -3.03 26.79
C GLN A 183 -5.73 -2.53 27.51
N PHE A 184 -6.71 -2.00 26.78
CA PHE A 184 -7.97 -1.54 27.37
C PHE A 184 -8.77 -2.68 28.03
N LYS A 185 -8.84 -3.86 27.40
CA LYS A 185 -9.52 -5.04 27.97
C LYS A 185 -8.80 -5.57 29.22
N GLU A 186 -7.47 -5.50 29.27
CA GLU A 186 -6.71 -5.80 30.48
C GLU A 186 -6.93 -4.77 31.60
N GLU A 187 -6.96 -3.48 31.27
CA GLU A 187 -7.24 -2.40 32.22
C GLU A 187 -8.65 -2.52 32.79
N GLU A 188 -9.66 -2.81 31.95
CA GLU A 188 -11.04 -3.08 32.36
C GLU A 188 -11.14 -4.30 33.30
N ALA A 189 -10.40 -5.37 33.02
CA ALA A 189 -10.33 -6.55 33.89
C ALA A 189 -9.66 -6.23 35.24
N LYS A 190 -8.56 -5.48 35.25
CA LYS A 190 -7.87 -5.02 36.47
C LYS A 190 -8.76 -4.09 37.30
N GLN A 191 -9.52 -3.20 36.66
CA GLN A 191 -10.51 -2.34 37.33
C GLN A 191 -11.64 -3.15 37.96
N LYS A 192 -12.20 -4.14 37.26
CA LYS A 192 -13.23 -5.05 37.81
C LYS A 192 -12.71 -5.85 39.01
N GLN A 193 -11.48 -6.37 38.94
CA GLN A 193 -10.85 -7.07 40.05
C GLN A 193 -10.60 -6.15 41.25
N MET A 194 -10.17 -4.91 41.01
CA MET A 194 -9.98 -3.89 42.05
C MET A 194 -11.30 -3.53 42.75
N LEU A 195 -12.40 -3.37 42.01
CA LEU A 195 -13.73 -3.11 42.59
C LEU A 195 -14.17 -4.24 43.53
N VAL A 196 -14.08 -5.50 43.09
CA VAL A 196 -14.42 -6.67 43.93
C VAL A 196 -13.53 -6.75 45.18
N CYS A 197 -12.24 -6.37 45.08
CA CYS A 197 -11.34 -6.32 46.22
C CYS A 197 -11.73 -5.22 47.23
N VAL A 198 -12.13 -4.03 46.75
CA VAL A 198 -12.62 -2.92 47.58
C VAL A 198 -13.94 -3.28 48.26
N GLU A 199 -14.88 -3.91 47.55
CA GLU A 199 -16.15 -4.41 48.11
C GLU A 199 -15.92 -5.45 49.21
N ALA A 200 -15.02 -6.43 48.98
CA ALA A 200 -14.64 -7.41 49.98
C ALA A 200 -14.00 -6.75 51.21
N GLY A 201 -13.08 -5.80 51.01
CA GLY A 201 -12.44 -5.04 52.09
C GLY A 201 -13.44 -4.22 52.91
N GLN A 202 -14.42 -3.57 52.27
CA GLN A 202 -15.49 -2.86 52.96
C GLN A 202 -16.34 -3.81 53.82
N VAL A 203 -16.69 -4.99 53.29
CA VAL A 203 -17.43 -6.02 54.03
C VAL A 203 -16.64 -6.57 55.23
N GLU A 204 -15.30 -6.54 55.19
CA GLU A 204 -14.45 -6.89 56.33
C GLU A 204 -14.33 -5.76 57.37
N LEU A 205 -14.15 -4.51 56.93
CA LEU A 205 -14.20 -3.33 57.81
C LEU A 205 -15.53 -3.26 58.58
N ASP A 206 -16.64 -3.49 57.89
CA ASP A 206 -17.99 -3.59 58.45
C ASP A 206 -18.10 -4.64 59.57
N LYS A 207 -17.48 -5.82 59.39
CA LYS A 207 -17.45 -6.89 60.41
C LYS A 207 -16.59 -6.46 61.60
N LEU A 208 -15.40 -5.92 61.35
CA LEU A 208 -14.46 -5.49 62.39
C LEU A 208 -15.06 -4.36 63.23
N GLN A 209 -15.72 -3.37 62.62
CA GLN A 209 -16.40 -2.29 63.34
C GLN A 209 -17.53 -2.81 64.23
N LYS A 210 -18.31 -3.80 63.75
CA LYS A 210 -19.35 -4.47 64.57
C LYS A 210 -18.72 -5.19 65.77
N VAL A 211 -17.63 -5.93 65.58
CA VAL A 211 -16.90 -6.61 66.67
C VAL A 211 -16.33 -5.61 67.68
N LEU A 212 -15.69 -4.52 67.23
CA LEU A 212 -15.19 -3.45 68.10
C LEU A 212 -16.32 -2.87 68.97
N SER A 213 -17.48 -2.53 68.37
CA SER A 213 -18.63 -2.00 69.11
C SER A 213 -19.20 -2.96 70.16
N MET A 214 -18.93 -4.27 70.06
CA MET A 214 -19.30 -5.27 71.06
C MET A 214 -18.25 -5.35 72.17
N ARG A 215 -16.96 -5.36 71.82
CA ARG A 215 -15.86 -5.31 72.81
C ARG A 215 -15.87 -4.02 73.63
N GLU A 216 -16.27 -2.89 73.05
CA GLU A 216 -16.47 -1.64 73.80
C GLU A 216 -17.58 -1.76 74.86
N LYS A 217 -18.71 -2.39 74.53
CA LYS A 217 -19.81 -2.64 75.48
C LYS A 217 -19.39 -3.59 76.60
N GLU A 218 -18.66 -4.65 76.27
CA GLU A 218 -18.05 -5.56 77.25
C GLU A 218 -17.06 -4.82 78.17
N LEU A 219 -16.17 -4.00 77.62
CA LEU A 219 -15.22 -3.19 78.41
C LEU A 219 -15.93 -2.17 79.31
N VAL A 220 -17.03 -1.56 78.86
CA VAL A 220 -17.87 -0.68 79.69
C VAL A 220 -18.56 -1.48 80.82
N HIS A 221 -19.02 -2.69 80.55
CA HIS A 221 -19.60 -3.57 81.58
C HIS A 221 -18.54 -4.02 82.61
N ILE A 222 -17.36 -4.45 82.16
CA ILE A 222 -16.23 -4.83 83.02
C ILE A 222 -15.78 -3.62 83.87
N LYS A 223 -15.70 -2.41 83.30
CA LYS A 223 -15.39 -1.19 84.06
C LYS A 223 -16.43 -0.89 85.15
N LYS A 224 -17.72 -1.12 84.89
CA LYS A 224 -18.78 -0.98 85.91
C LYS A 224 -18.65 -2.01 87.02
N LEU A 225 -18.41 -3.28 86.69
CA LEU A 225 -18.18 -4.34 87.69
C LEU A 225 -16.93 -4.05 88.53
N ALA A 226 -15.83 -3.63 87.91
CA ALA A 226 -14.60 -3.25 88.61
C ALA A 226 -14.82 -2.05 89.54
N ALA A 227 -15.59 -1.05 89.12
CA ALA A 227 -15.95 0.08 89.98
C ALA A 227 -16.75 -0.37 91.23
N VAL A 228 -17.75 -1.25 91.07
CA VAL A 228 -18.51 -1.81 92.20
C VAL A 228 -17.61 -2.62 93.14
N VAL A 229 -16.67 -3.41 92.63
CA VAL A 229 -15.72 -4.17 93.47
C VAL A 229 -14.76 -3.24 94.23
N VAL A 230 -14.32 -2.13 93.61
CA VAL A 230 -13.50 -1.11 94.28
C VAL A 230 -14.31 -0.35 95.34
N GLU A 231 -15.57 -0.02 95.06
CA GLU A 231 -16.48 0.62 96.01
C GLU A 231 -16.72 -0.28 97.22
N GLN A 232 -17.14 -1.53 97.02
CA GLN A 232 -17.30 -2.55 98.07
C GLN A 232 -16.02 -2.75 98.89
N ARG A 233 -14.85 -2.80 98.25
CA ARG A 233 -13.57 -2.86 98.94
C ARG A 233 -13.33 -1.61 99.81
N THR A 234 -13.63 -0.42 99.28
CA THR A 234 -13.51 0.85 100.01
C THR A 234 -14.46 0.89 101.21
N GLU A 235 -15.65 0.30 101.11
CA GLU A 235 -16.60 0.17 102.22
C GLU A 235 -16.06 -0.76 103.32
N LEU A 236 -15.52 -1.92 102.94
CA LEU A 236 -14.89 -2.86 103.86
C LEU A 236 -13.68 -2.24 104.55
N GLU A 237 -12.79 -1.57 103.80
CA GLU A 237 -11.61 -0.88 104.36
C GLU A 237 -12.04 0.23 105.34
N ARG A 238 -13.07 1.01 105.01
CA ARG A 238 -13.68 2.02 105.90
C ARG A 238 -14.21 1.37 107.19
N PHE A 239 -14.94 0.26 107.09
CA PHE A 239 -15.45 -0.51 108.24
C PHE A 239 -14.31 -1.05 109.11
N PHE A 240 -13.27 -1.66 108.52
CA PHE A 240 -12.11 -2.14 109.28
C PHE A 240 -11.35 -1.01 109.97
N HIS A 241 -11.23 0.17 109.34
CA HIS A 241 -10.64 1.34 109.98
C HIS A 241 -11.50 1.88 111.14
N GLN A 242 -12.83 1.87 111.03
CA GLN A 242 -13.75 2.23 112.12
C GLN A 242 -13.66 1.23 113.29
N ALA A 243 -13.78 -0.07 113.03
CA ALA A 243 -13.65 -1.11 114.05
C ALA A 243 -12.27 -1.09 114.75
N LEU A 244 -11.18 -0.83 114.00
CA LEU A 244 -9.84 -0.64 114.57
C LEU A 244 -9.73 0.64 115.42
N ALA A 245 -10.47 1.71 115.11
CA ALA A 245 -10.51 2.92 115.92
C ALA A 245 -11.29 2.71 117.22
N GLU A 246 -12.45 2.07 117.15
CA GLU A 246 -13.28 1.69 118.32
C GLU A 246 -12.52 0.77 119.27
N VAL A 247 -11.90 -0.30 118.75
CA VAL A 247 -11.12 -1.24 119.55
C VAL A 247 -9.89 -0.58 120.18
N LYS A 248 -9.22 0.36 119.50
CA LYS A 248 -8.14 1.17 120.09
C LYS A 248 -8.67 2.09 121.20
N GLN A 249 -9.79 2.76 120.97
CA GLN A 249 -10.41 3.63 121.96
C GLN A 249 -10.75 2.83 123.22
N GLU A 250 -11.46 1.71 123.08
CA GLU A 250 -11.86 0.88 124.21
C GLU A 250 -10.65 0.18 124.87
N ALA A 251 -9.60 -0.16 124.12
CA ALA A 251 -8.33 -0.58 124.73
C ALA A 251 -7.70 0.54 125.59
N THR A 252 -7.74 1.81 125.18
CA THR A 252 -7.26 2.93 126.03
C THR A 252 -8.16 3.19 127.24
N VAL A 253 -9.48 3.02 127.11
CA VAL A 253 -10.44 3.10 128.24
C VAL A 253 -10.19 1.97 129.22
N SER A 254 -10.08 0.73 128.73
CA SER A 254 -9.79 -0.47 129.52
C SER A 254 -8.46 -0.37 130.26
N ARG A 255 -7.36 0.00 129.58
CA ARG A 255 -6.06 0.29 130.21
C ARG A 255 -6.18 1.36 131.30
N SER A 256 -6.92 2.43 131.04
CA SER A 256 -7.14 3.52 132.00
C SER A 256 -7.98 3.09 133.21
N LYS A 257 -8.96 2.21 133.01
CA LYS A 257 -9.78 1.61 134.06
C LYS A 257 -8.97 0.63 134.91
N TYR A 258 -8.33 -0.36 134.29
CA TYR A 258 -7.47 -1.33 134.99
C TYR A 258 -6.39 -0.63 135.83
N LYS A 259 -5.77 0.45 135.32
CA LYS A 259 -4.83 1.27 136.08
C LYS A 259 -5.44 1.94 137.33
N LYS A 260 -6.68 2.43 137.24
CA LYS A 260 -7.42 3.01 138.39
C LYS A 260 -7.82 1.93 139.39
N ASP A 261 -8.35 0.82 138.91
CA ASP A 261 -8.91 -0.26 139.73
C ASP A 261 -7.79 -1.01 140.47
N ALA A 262 -6.67 -1.31 139.80
CA ALA A 262 -5.46 -1.85 140.44
C ALA A 262 -4.87 -0.91 141.49
N LEU A 263 -4.94 0.42 141.29
CA LEU A 263 -4.48 1.41 142.26
C LEU A 263 -5.40 1.47 143.48
N GLN A 264 -6.71 1.31 143.29
CA GLN A 264 -7.68 1.20 144.38
C GLN A 264 -7.48 -0.10 145.16
N ALA A 265 -7.36 -1.25 144.47
CA ALA A 265 -7.12 -2.55 145.09
C ALA A 265 -5.82 -2.57 145.92
N TYR A 266 -4.71 -2.06 145.38
CA TYR A 266 -3.45 -1.94 146.11
C TYR A 266 -3.56 -1.02 147.34
N ARG A 267 -4.28 0.11 147.23
CA ARG A 267 -4.56 1.00 148.37
C ARG A 267 -5.45 0.36 149.42
N MET A 268 -6.38 -0.52 149.04
CA MET A 268 -7.27 -1.24 149.96
C MET A 268 -6.54 -2.37 150.69
N THR A 269 -5.79 -3.23 150.00
CA THR A 269 -4.99 -4.29 150.64
C THR A 269 -3.93 -3.71 151.58
N LEU A 270 -3.33 -2.56 151.23
CA LEU A 270 -2.42 -1.82 152.13
C LEU A 270 -3.13 -1.30 153.41
N ARG A 271 -4.38 -0.82 153.29
CA ARG A 271 -5.21 -0.42 154.46
C ARG A 271 -5.60 -1.62 155.34
N GLU A 272 -5.75 -2.81 154.77
CA GLU A 272 -6.09 -4.03 155.50
C GLU A 272 -4.88 -4.68 156.16
N ALA A 273 -3.71 -4.60 155.53
CA ALA A 273 -2.42 -4.95 156.15
C ALA A 273 -2.10 -4.04 157.34
N ASN A 274 -2.33 -2.72 157.22
CA ASN A 274 -2.25 -1.78 158.35
C ASN A 274 -3.24 -2.09 159.50
N ARG A 275 -4.27 -2.92 159.26
CA ARG A 275 -5.23 -3.40 160.26
C ARG A 275 -4.90 -4.82 160.76
N GLY A 276 -3.73 -5.36 160.42
CA GLY A 276 -3.27 -6.69 160.81
C GLY A 276 -4.03 -7.87 160.18
N LYS A 277 -4.92 -7.62 159.21
CA LYS A 277 -5.79 -8.66 158.63
C LYS A 277 -5.12 -9.49 157.53
N VAL A 278 -4.12 -8.92 156.86
CA VAL A 278 -3.43 -9.50 155.71
C VAL A 278 -1.94 -9.13 155.79
N LYS A 279 -1.05 -9.90 155.15
CA LYS A 279 0.36 -9.49 154.98
C LYS A 279 0.45 -8.28 154.05
N PHE A 280 1.47 -7.45 154.23
CA PHE A 280 1.71 -6.28 153.37
C PHE A 280 1.91 -6.69 151.89
N PRO A 281 1.23 -6.03 150.94
CA PRO A 281 1.38 -6.33 149.52
C PRO A 281 2.76 -5.87 148.99
N PRO A 282 3.40 -6.61 148.07
CA PRO A 282 4.65 -6.17 147.43
C PRO A 282 4.50 -4.81 146.74
N ILE A 283 5.53 -3.97 146.81
CA ILE A 283 5.54 -2.63 146.19
C ILE A 283 5.26 -2.75 144.70
N ARG A 284 4.28 -1.97 144.21
CA ARG A 284 3.78 -2.01 142.83
C ARG A 284 3.73 -0.61 142.23
N ASN A 285 4.32 -0.40 141.04
CA ASN A 285 4.41 0.92 140.42
C ASN A 285 3.31 1.15 139.36
N PHE A 286 2.81 2.39 139.35
CA PHE A 286 1.74 2.89 138.47
C PHE A 286 2.26 3.87 137.39
N HIS A 287 3.58 3.96 137.24
CA HIS A 287 4.30 4.76 136.23
C HIS A 287 5.16 3.83 135.38
N ARG A 288 5.33 4.11 134.08
CA ARG A 288 6.08 3.25 133.15
C ARG A 288 7.59 3.46 133.33
N ALA A 289 8.17 2.77 134.32
CA ALA A 289 9.62 2.73 134.57
C ALA A 289 10.22 1.46 133.96
N PRO A 290 11.29 1.54 133.14
CA PRO A 290 11.78 0.41 132.34
C PRO A 290 12.54 -0.67 133.15
N HIS A 291 12.79 -0.43 134.43
CA HIS A 291 13.59 -1.29 135.33
C HIS A 291 12.80 -1.71 136.59
N SER A 292 11.46 -1.75 136.53
CA SER A 292 10.64 -2.23 137.65
C SER A 292 10.10 -3.64 137.42
N THR A 293 10.27 -4.50 138.42
CA THR A 293 9.87 -5.92 138.40
C THR A 293 8.38 -6.15 138.72
N ASN A 294 7.64 -5.15 139.20
CA ASN A 294 6.22 -5.28 139.58
C ASN A 294 5.41 -4.04 139.14
N SER A 295 5.22 -3.91 137.83
CA SER A 295 4.62 -2.75 137.18
C SER A 295 3.25 -3.08 136.60
N VAL A 296 2.26 -2.21 136.83
CA VAL A 296 0.93 -2.34 136.21
C VAL A 296 1.00 -2.35 134.67
N TYR A 297 2.04 -1.76 134.09
CA TYR A 297 2.29 -1.82 132.64
C TYR A 297 2.80 -3.20 132.19
N SER A 298 3.54 -3.93 133.04
CA SER A 298 3.98 -5.29 132.74
C SER A 298 2.80 -6.26 132.72
N ASP A 299 1.80 -6.08 133.59
CA ASP A 299 0.55 -6.86 133.53
C ASP A 299 -0.24 -6.59 132.26
N MET A 300 -0.27 -5.34 131.76
CA MET A 300 -0.89 -5.00 130.46
C MET A 300 -0.12 -5.65 129.29
N GLU A 301 1.21 -5.50 129.28
CA GLU A 301 2.06 -6.07 128.23
C GLU A 301 2.02 -7.62 128.26
N ALA A 302 1.86 -8.24 129.43
CA ALA A 302 1.60 -9.66 129.59
C ALA A 302 0.19 -10.07 129.11
N ALA A 303 -0.86 -9.30 129.42
CA ALA A 303 -2.22 -9.57 128.97
C ALA A 303 -2.36 -9.49 127.43
N ALA A 304 -1.67 -8.54 126.80
CA ALA A 304 -1.60 -8.42 125.34
C ALA A 304 -0.82 -9.57 124.67
N THR A 305 0.14 -10.17 125.38
CA THR A 305 1.00 -11.28 124.89
C THR A 305 0.44 -12.67 125.22
N TRP A 306 -0.44 -12.76 126.22
CA TRP A 306 -1.16 -13.97 126.59
C TRP A 306 -2.15 -14.39 125.49
N TRP A 307 -2.33 -15.69 125.30
CA TRP A 307 -3.32 -16.26 124.38
C TRP A 307 -4.00 -17.46 125.06
N PRO A 308 -5.35 -17.52 125.10
CA PRO A 308 -6.04 -18.72 125.55
C PRO A 308 -5.79 -19.89 124.59
N GLY A 309 -5.56 -21.09 125.14
CA GLY A 309 -5.28 -22.29 124.36
C GLY A 309 -6.55 -22.99 123.88
N SER A 310 -6.60 -23.33 122.59
CA SER A 310 -7.75 -23.95 121.88
C SER A 310 -8.99 -23.06 121.73
N LYS A 311 -9.89 -23.48 120.81
CA LYS A 311 -11.11 -22.80 120.29
C LYS A 311 -11.64 -21.60 121.12
N VAL A 312 -11.07 -20.42 120.89
CA VAL A 312 -11.44 -19.14 121.53
C VAL A 312 -12.54 -18.45 120.74
N GLU A 313 -13.55 -17.87 121.40
CA GLU A 313 -14.54 -17.02 120.73
C GLU A 313 -14.13 -15.54 120.81
N ILE A 314 -14.61 -14.72 119.87
CA ILE A 314 -14.26 -13.28 119.81
C ILE A 314 -14.68 -12.55 121.10
N SER A 315 -15.73 -13.03 121.78
CA SER A 315 -16.18 -12.54 123.08
C SER A 315 -15.06 -12.57 124.14
N ASP A 316 -14.32 -13.67 124.21
CA ASP A 316 -13.35 -13.98 125.28
C ASP A 316 -12.06 -13.16 125.20
N LEU A 317 -11.78 -12.57 124.04
CA LEU A 317 -10.58 -11.79 123.80
C LEU A 317 -10.62 -10.42 124.50
N THR A 318 -9.50 -10.04 125.11
CA THR A 318 -9.25 -8.66 125.55
C THR A 318 -9.26 -7.69 124.36
N TRP A 319 -9.50 -6.41 124.63
CA TRP A 319 -9.48 -5.37 123.59
C TRP A 319 -8.10 -5.24 122.90
N GLU A 320 -7.02 -5.59 123.58
CA GLU A 320 -5.66 -5.60 123.01
C GLU A 320 -5.49 -6.76 122.01
N GLN A 321 -5.90 -7.97 122.38
CA GLN A 321 -5.92 -9.13 121.47
C GLN A 321 -6.85 -8.88 120.27
N LYS A 322 -8.03 -8.26 120.48
CA LYS A 322 -8.94 -7.82 119.41
C LYS A 322 -8.26 -6.85 118.44
N GLU A 323 -7.45 -5.91 118.93
CA GLU A 323 -6.69 -4.99 118.08
C GLU A 323 -5.66 -5.74 117.20
N HIS A 324 -4.94 -6.70 117.79
CA HIS A 324 -3.98 -7.53 117.07
C HIS A 324 -4.64 -8.40 115.99
N VAL A 325 -5.80 -9.02 116.29
CA VAL A 325 -6.56 -9.82 115.32
C VAL A 325 -7.05 -8.95 114.15
N LEU A 326 -7.67 -7.78 114.42
CA LEU A 326 -8.14 -6.89 113.35
C LEU A 326 -6.98 -6.35 112.48
N ARG A 327 -5.84 -5.99 113.08
CA ARG A 327 -4.63 -5.60 112.33
C ARG A 327 -4.14 -6.73 111.42
N HIS A 328 -4.13 -7.97 111.91
CA HIS A 328 -3.69 -9.13 111.14
C HIS A 328 -4.67 -9.46 109.99
N LEU A 329 -5.99 -9.42 110.24
CA LEU A 329 -7.01 -9.60 109.21
C LEU A 329 -6.88 -8.54 108.10
N PHE A 330 -6.71 -7.27 108.45
CA PHE A 330 -6.51 -6.20 107.48
C PHE A 330 -5.22 -6.38 106.65
N ALA A 331 -4.11 -6.79 107.29
CA ALA A 331 -2.85 -7.09 106.59
C ALA A 331 -2.98 -8.30 105.64
N LYS A 332 -3.76 -9.32 106.02
CA LYS A 332 -4.05 -10.49 105.19
C LYS A 332 -4.96 -10.15 104.00
N MET A 333 -6.05 -9.41 104.22
CA MET A 333 -6.96 -8.97 103.15
C MET A 333 -6.27 -8.09 102.09
N ASN A 334 -5.26 -7.31 102.51
CA ASN A 334 -4.45 -6.50 101.59
C ASN A 334 -3.29 -7.28 100.93
N GLY A 335 -3.18 -8.61 101.12
CA GLY A 335 -2.16 -9.45 100.50
C GLY A 335 -0.73 -9.23 101.02
N VAL A 336 -0.53 -8.36 102.01
CA VAL A 336 0.79 -7.96 102.53
C VAL A 336 1.53 -9.15 103.16
N ALA A 337 0.80 -10.12 103.71
CA ALA A 337 1.35 -11.36 104.27
C ALA A 337 1.64 -12.46 103.22
N GLU A 338 1.05 -12.39 102.02
CA GLU A 338 1.09 -13.46 101.01
C GLU A 338 1.90 -13.09 99.75
N SER A 339 2.27 -11.80 99.61
CA SER A 339 3.01 -11.24 98.46
C SER A 339 4.42 -11.84 98.22
N GLN A 340 4.94 -12.68 99.13
CA GLN A 340 6.21 -13.39 98.93
C GLN A 340 6.12 -14.56 97.94
N HIS A 341 4.90 -15.04 97.62
CA HIS A 341 4.72 -16.34 96.96
C HIS A 341 4.28 -16.32 95.48
N LEU A 342 4.08 -15.15 94.87
CA LEU A 342 3.43 -15.00 93.55
C LEU A 342 4.30 -14.41 92.43
N VAL A 343 5.59 -14.13 92.68
CA VAL A 343 6.50 -13.53 91.68
C VAL A 343 7.23 -14.62 90.87
N LEU A 344 6.50 -15.52 90.19
CA LEU A 344 7.11 -16.56 89.34
C LEU A 344 6.16 -17.18 88.28
N SER A 345 5.59 -16.35 87.39
CA SER A 345 5.03 -16.83 86.12
C SER A 345 5.17 -15.79 85.01
N ALA A 346 6.13 -16.00 84.10
CA ALA A 346 6.30 -15.20 82.89
C ALA A 346 5.46 -15.79 81.72
N PRO A 347 4.91 -14.98 80.79
CA PRO A 347 4.21 -15.49 79.62
C PRO A 347 5.17 -16.13 78.60
N PRO A 348 4.75 -17.17 77.85
CA PRO A 348 5.55 -17.75 76.78
C PRO A 348 5.65 -16.84 75.55
N GLU A 349 6.75 -16.97 74.81
CA GLU A 349 7.11 -16.08 73.70
C GLU A 349 6.25 -16.28 72.44
N LYS A 350 6.12 -15.22 71.64
CA LYS A 350 5.46 -15.26 70.34
C LYS A 350 6.37 -15.91 69.30
N LYS A 351 5.92 -17.02 68.70
CA LYS A 351 6.54 -17.56 67.49
C LYS A 351 6.19 -16.67 66.29
N ASN A 352 7.10 -15.78 65.93
CA ASN A 352 7.06 -15.14 64.61
C ASN A 352 7.64 -16.14 63.59
N LEU A 353 6.81 -16.65 62.67
CA LEU A 353 7.30 -17.21 61.41
C LEU A 353 7.20 -16.12 60.35
N ILE A 354 8.35 -15.69 59.84
CA ILE A 354 8.49 -14.88 58.63
C ILE A 354 9.53 -15.59 57.78
N ASP A 355 9.05 -16.46 56.90
CA ASP A 355 9.70 -16.82 55.65
C ASP A 355 8.75 -16.31 54.55
N SER A 356 9.17 -15.90 53.36
CA SER A 356 10.44 -15.54 52.75
C SER A 356 10.08 -15.50 51.26
N ASP A 357 10.45 -14.43 50.57
CA ASP A 357 10.50 -14.20 49.11
C ASP A 357 9.92 -15.27 48.16
N ALA A 358 8.96 -14.96 47.28
CA ALA A 358 9.09 -14.00 46.17
C ALA A 358 10.12 -14.39 45.09
N ALA A 359 9.92 -15.56 44.46
CA ALA A 359 10.53 -15.91 43.17
C ALA A 359 9.55 -16.78 42.35
N GLY A 360 9.21 -16.36 41.12
CA GLY A 360 8.26 -17.03 40.23
C GLY A 360 7.36 -16.04 39.51
#